data_AF-A0A921IBT1-F1
#
_entry.id   AF-A0A921IBT1-F1
#
_cell.length_a   1.000
_cell.length_b   1.000
_cell.length_c   1.000
_cell.angle_alpha   90.00
_cell.angle_beta   90.00
_cell.angle_gamma   90.00
#
_symmetry.space_group_name_H-M   'P 1'
#
loop_
_entity.id
_entity.type
_entity.pdbx_description
1 polymer ?
#
loop_
_entity_poly.entity_id
_entity_poly.type
_entity_poly.pdbx_seq_one_letter_code
_entity_poly.pdbx_strand_id
1 'polypeptide(L)'
;MRSPTNQFLWERRKCLRMQQRLFRESRKLERTSHIAGAVLKNVHAFILLIDNDFKVLKTNYYQKTGTRKGTEEKRVGDLLQCRNALAAEGGCGTHSFCGSCPIRTAIRQAFEQRRNFTDLEATLSVVTSDNTTVECDAVISGSYFLLNEEENMVITVHDVTRRKQAENELRLAKEKAEKADISKSAFLANMSHEIRTPLNAITGFAEVLGNANTEEEKAQYQEIIKMNADLLMQLVNDILDMSKIEAGTLEFVQTTVDVN
;
A
#
# COMPACT_ATOMS: atom_id res chain seq x y z
N MET A 1 -28.21 14.17 -74.54
CA MET A 1 -27.55 12.84 -74.64
C MET A 1 -26.05 13.03 -74.44
N ARG A 2 -25.43 12.47 -73.39
CA ARG A 2 -23.97 12.58 -73.17
C ARG A 2 -23.25 11.59 -74.09
N SER A 3 -22.14 12.00 -74.70
CA SER A 3 -21.32 11.12 -75.54
C SER A 3 -20.75 9.94 -74.71
N PRO A 4 -20.65 8.73 -75.29
CA PRO A 4 -20.17 7.53 -74.57
C PRO A 4 -18.79 7.73 -73.91
N THR A 5 -17.92 8.53 -74.51
CA THR A 5 -16.59 8.92 -73.99
C THR A 5 -16.64 9.77 -72.72
N ASN A 6 -17.65 10.63 -72.56
CA ASN A 6 -17.83 11.44 -71.35
C ASN A 6 -18.33 10.62 -70.15
N GLN A 7 -19.05 9.52 -70.40
CA GLN A 7 -19.55 8.62 -69.36
C GLN A 7 -18.42 7.77 -68.77
N PHE A 8 -17.54 7.23 -69.61
CA PHE A 8 -16.36 6.46 -69.18
C PHE A 8 -15.37 7.29 -68.36
N LEU A 9 -15.10 8.55 -68.78
CA LEU A 9 -14.26 9.48 -68.02
C LEU A 9 -14.88 9.87 -66.67
N TRP A 10 -16.21 9.96 -66.60
CA TRP A 10 -16.93 10.27 -65.37
C TRP A 10 -16.89 9.10 -64.36
N GLU A 11 -17.08 7.87 -64.83
CA GLU A 11 -16.97 6.66 -64.00
C GLU A 11 -15.54 6.45 -63.48
N ARG A 12 -14.52 6.67 -64.31
CA ARG A 12 -13.11 6.60 -63.88
C ARG A 12 -12.77 7.66 -62.82
N ARG A 13 -13.29 8.89 -62.96
CA ARG A 13 -13.17 9.94 -61.94
C ARG A 13 -13.94 9.63 -60.66
N LYS A 14 -15.05 8.88 -60.73
CA LYS A 14 -15.82 8.43 -59.57
C LYS A 14 -15.06 7.32 -58.82
N CYS A 15 -14.46 6.39 -59.54
CA CYS A 15 -13.63 5.32 -58.99
C CYS A 15 -12.37 5.87 -58.29
N LEU A 16 -11.65 6.80 -58.94
CA LEU A 16 -10.49 7.49 -58.34
C LEU A 16 -10.86 8.25 -57.05
N ARG A 17 -12.02 8.93 -57.04
CA ARG A 17 -12.53 9.61 -55.82
C ARG A 17 -12.89 8.63 -54.71
N MET A 18 -13.48 7.48 -55.06
CA MET A 18 -13.78 6.41 -54.10
C MET A 18 -12.49 5.82 -53.51
N GLN A 19 -11.48 5.52 -54.34
CA GLN A 19 -10.17 5.04 -53.87
C GLN A 19 -9.46 6.05 -52.96
N GLN A 20 -9.49 7.34 -53.31
CA GLN A 20 -8.93 8.39 -52.44
C GLN A 20 -9.67 8.49 -51.11
N ARG A 21 -11.00 8.32 -51.10
CA ARG A 21 -11.80 8.31 -49.87
C ARG A 21 -11.46 7.11 -48.98
N LEU A 22 -11.42 5.90 -49.56
CA LEU A 22 -11.04 4.67 -48.86
C LEU A 22 -9.62 4.79 -48.28
N PHE A 23 -8.67 5.36 -49.02
CA PHE A 23 -7.31 5.57 -48.54
C PHE A 23 -7.25 6.55 -47.35
N ARG A 24 -8.05 7.62 -47.39
CA ARG A 24 -8.16 8.58 -46.26
C ARG A 24 -8.80 7.93 -45.03
N GLU A 25 -9.86 7.15 -45.20
CA GLU A 25 -10.52 6.42 -44.11
C GLU A 25 -9.61 5.36 -43.50
N SER A 26 -8.88 4.60 -44.32
CA SER A 26 -7.86 3.63 -43.88
C SER A 26 -6.75 4.30 -43.05
N ARG A 27 -6.16 5.40 -43.53
CA ARG A 27 -5.16 6.16 -42.74
C ARG A 27 -5.72 6.72 -41.44
N LYS A 28 -6.99 7.12 -41.43
CA LYS A 28 -7.65 7.61 -40.21
C LYS A 28 -7.77 6.46 -39.21
N LEU A 29 -8.20 5.27 -39.63
CA LEU A 29 -8.27 4.07 -38.79
C LEU A 29 -6.90 3.66 -38.24
N GLU A 30 -5.86 3.67 -39.07
CA GLU A 30 -4.48 3.40 -38.64
C GLU A 30 -4.03 4.38 -37.56
N ARG A 31 -4.26 5.68 -37.75
CA ARG A 31 -3.93 6.70 -36.74
C ARG A 31 -4.68 6.48 -35.44
N THR A 32 -5.99 6.23 -35.48
CA THR A 32 -6.79 5.99 -34.27
C THR A 32 -6.34 4.73 -33.54
N SER A 33 -6.04 3.66 -34.28
CA SER A 33 -5.51 2.40 -33.74
C SER A 33 -4.14 2.62 -33.08
N HIS A 34 -3.26 3.40 -33.71
CA HIS A 34 -1.95 3.73 -33.16
C HIS A 34 -2.05 4.53 -31.85
N ILE A 35 -2.93 5.53 -31.79
CA ILE A 35 -3.17 6.31 -30.57
C ILE A 35 -3.73 5.41 -29.46
N ALA A 36 -4.73 4.58 -29.75
CA ALA A 36 -5.30 3.66 -28.77
C ALA A 36 -4.24 2.68 -28.22
N GLY A 37 -3.37 2.16 -29.10
CA GLY A 37 -2.24 1.32 -28.70
C GLY A 37 -1.24 2.06 -27.82
N ALA A 38 -0.92 3.32 -28.14
CA ALA A 38 -0.02 4.14 -27.34
C ALA A 38 -0.59 4.45 -25.95
N VAL A 39 -1.89 4.76 -25.84
CA VAL A 39 -2.56 4.95 -24.54
C VAL A 39 -2.47 3.67 -23.71
N LEU A 40 -2.91 2.54 -24.27
CA LEU A 40 -2.88 1.25 -23.58
C LEU A 40 -1.47 0.85 -23.12
N LYS A 41 -0.43 1.14 -23.91
CA LYS A 41 0.96 0.86 -23.55
C LYS A 41 1.47 1.73 -22.39
N ASN A 42 1.01 2.98 -22.29
CA ASN A 42 1.55 3.93 -21.31
C ASN A 42 0.73 4.02 -20.02
N VAL A 43 -0.51 3.54 -19.97
CA VAL A 43 -1.29 3.48 -18.72
C VAL A 43 -0.58 2.60 -17.68
N HIS A 44 -0.43 3.09 -16.45
CA HIS A 44 0.19 2.36 -15.32
C HIS A 44 -0.79 1.38 -14.64
N ALA A 45 -1.42 0.54 -15.45
CA ALA A 45 -2.29 -0.56 -15.03
C ALA A 45 -2.37 -1.63 -16.12
N PHE A 46 -2.75 -2.84 -15.75
CA PHE A 46 -3.25 -3.81 -16.72
C PHE A 46 -4.70 -3.50 -17.05
N ILE A 47 -5.00 -3.42 -18.34
CA ILE A 47 -6.35 -3.23 -18.86
C ILE A 47 -6.73 -4.52 -19.57
N LEU A 48 -7.87 -5.09 -19.19
CA LEU A 48 -8.43 -6.31 -19.72
C LEU A 48 -9.84 -6.01 -20.25
N LEU A 49 -10.09 -6.29 -21.52
CA LEU A 49 -11.44 -6.39 -22.04
C LEU A 49 -11.86 -7.86 -21.93
N ILE A 50 -12.97 -8.12 -21.25
CA ILE A 50 -13.48 -9.47 -21.01
C ILE A 50 -14.94 -9.61 -21.42
N ASP A 51 -15.34 -10.86 -21.68
CA ASP A 51 -16.74 -11.27 -21.83
C ASP A 51 -17.33 -11.80 -20.50
N ASN A 52 -18.60 -12.20 -20.53
CA ASN A 52 -19.32 -12.78 -19.39
C ASN A 52 -18.78 -14.17 -18.96
N ASP A 53 -18.02 -14.85 -19.84
CA ASP A 53 -17.31 -16.11 -19.53
C ASP A 53 -15.91 -15.88 -18.95
N PHE A 54 -15.58 -14.64 -18.59
CA PHE A 54 -14.31 -14.21 -18.00
C PHE A 54 -13.11 -14.39 -18.94
N LYS A 55 -13.34 -14.58 -20.24
CA LYS A 55 -12.28 -14.70 -21.24
C LYS A 55 -11.74 -13.33 -21.59
N VAL A 56 -10.43 -13.23 -21.77
CA VAL A 56 -9.78 -11.96 -22.13
C VAL A 56 -9.76 -11.80 -23.65
N LEU A 57 -10.61 -10.91 -24.14
CA LEU A 57 -10.72 -10.56 -25.56
C LEU A 57 -9.54 -9.68 -26.01
N LYS A 58 -9.18 -8.68 -25.18
CA LYS A 58 -8.09 -7.73 -25.49
C LYS A 58 -7.40 -7.24 -24.23
N THR A 59 -6.10 -6.98 -24.32
CA THR A 59 -5.33 -6.50 -23.16
C THR A 59 -4.03 -5.80 -23.55
N ASN A 60 -3.53 -4.91 -22.68
CA ASN A 60 -2.17 -4.36 -22.73
C ASN A 60 -1.13 -5.19 -21.95
N TYR A 61 -1.54 -6.26 -21.27
CA TYR A 61 -0.72 -7.09 -20.38
C TYR A 61 0.56 -7.59 -21.06
N TYR A 62 0.44 -8.15 -22.26
CA TYR A 62 1.57 -8.72 -23.01
C TYR A 62 2.64 -7.66 -23.33
N GLN A 63 2.21 -6.46 -23.73
CA GLN A 63 3.12 -5.36 -24.04
C GLN A 63 3.82 -4.82 -22.78
N LYS A 64 3.12 -4.84 -21.63
CA LYS A 64 3.64 -4.37 -20.35
C LYS A 64 4.62 -5.36 -19.71
N THR A 65 4.33 -6.65 -19.80
CA THR A 65 5.14 -7.72 -19.19
C THR A 65 6.22 -8.26 -20.13
N GLY A 66 6.19 -7.89 -21.41
CA GLY A 66 7.09 -8.46 -22.42
C GLY A 66 6.76 -9.91 -22.80
N THR A 67 5.65 -10.46 -22.29
CA THR A 67 5.21 -11.82 -22.60
C THR A 67 4.57 -11.88 -23.99
N ARG A 68 4.72 -13.01 -24.68
CA ARG A 68 4.07 -13.22 -25.98
C ARG A 68 2.65 -13.71 -25.80
N LYS A 69 1.72 -13.20 -26.61
CA LYS A 69 0.36 -13.73 -26.69
C LYS A 69 0.42 -15.13 -27.32
N GLY A 70 -0.04 -16.14 -26.58
CA GLY A 70 -0.19 -17.50 -27.09
C GLY A 70 -1.39 -17.64 -28.02
N THR A 71 -1.59 -18.84 -28.55
CA THR A 71 -2.76 -19.20 -29.38
C THR A 71 -3.98 -19.54 -28.55
N GLU A 72 -3.79 -19.94 -27.30
CA GLU A 72 -4.87 -20.33 -26.39
C GLU A 72 -5.61 -19.12 -25.83
N GLU A 73 -6.93 -19.28 -25.69
CA GLU A 73 -7.77 -18.34 -24.97
C GLU A 73 -7.45 -18.38 -23.49
N LYS A 74 -7.25 -17.21 -22.88
CA LYS A 74 -6.97 -17.08 -21.45
C LYS A 74 -8.12 -16.41 -20.74
N ARG A 75 -8.50 -16.93 -19.58
CA ARG A 75 -9.33 -16.19 -18.63
C ARG A 75 -8.48 -15.24 -17.81
N VAL A 76 -9.15 -14.34 -17.10
CA VAL A 76 -8.50 -13.30 -16.28
C VAL A 76 -7.40 -13.87 -15.38
N GLY A 77 -7.67 -14.93 -14.63
CA GLY A 77 -6.69 -15.53 -13.72
C GLY A 77 -5.50 -16.20 -14.44
N ASP A 78 -5.72 -16.81 -15.60
CA ASP A 78 -4.64 -17.44 -16.38
C ASP A 78 -3.68 -16.39 -16.94
N LEU A 79 -4.24 -15.27 -17.39
CA LEU A 79 -3.46 -14.16 -17.90
C LEU A 79 -2.64 -13.52 -16.78
N LEU A 80 -3.26 -13.26 -15.63
CA LEU A 80 -2.63 -12.64 -14.47
C LEU A 80 -1.71 -13.60 -13.68
N GLN A 81 -1.44 -14.80 -14.21
CA GLN A 81 -0.59 -15.82 -13.58
C GLN A 81 -1.03 -16.17 -12.15
N CYS A 82 -2.33 -16.21 -11.90
CA CYS A 82 -2.87 -16.60 -10.59
C CYS A 82 -2.46 -18.04 -10.27
N ARG A 83 -1.88 -18.26 -9.08
CA ARG A 83 -1.44 -19.59 -8.61
C ARG A 83 -2.53 -20.65 -8.73
N ASN A 84 -3.75 -20.33 -8.31
CA ASN A 84 -4.86 -21.29 -8.35
C ASN A 84 -5.25 -21.64 -9.79
N ALA A 85 -5.18 -20.68 -10.72
CA ALA A 85 -5.46 -20.91 -12.12
C ALA A 85 -4.40 -21.84 -12.74
N LEU A 86 -3.12 -21.60 -12.46
CA LEU A 86 -2.01 -22.42 -12.97
C LEU A 86 -1.93 -23.81 -12.33
N ALA A 87 -2.47 -23.97 -11.11
CA ALA A 87 -2.51 -25.26 -10.42
C ALA A 87 -3.66 -26.17 -10.87
N ALA A 88 -4.60 -25.67 -11.68
CA ALA A 88 -5.75 -26.44 -12.16
C ALA A 88 -5.67 -26.65 -13.67
N GLU A 89 -5.91 -27.87 -14.15
CA GLU A 89 -5.83 -28.21 -15.58
C GLU A 89 -6.77 -27.37 -16.46
N GLY A 90 -7.92 -26.96 -15.92
CA GLY A 90 -8.91 -26.15 -16.64
C GLY A 90 -8.75 -24.64 -16.45
N GLY A 91 -7.67 -24.18 -15.81
CA GLY A 91 -7.39 -22.76 -15.61
C GLY A 91 -8.32 -22.06 -14.62
N CYS A 92 -8.39 -20.73 -14.73
CA CYS A 92 -9.15 -19.88 -13.83
C CYS A 92 -10.62 -20.30 -13.76
N GLY A 93 -11.12 -20.48 -12.52
CA GLY A 93 -12.49 -20.91 -12.25
C GLY A 93 -12.64 -22.40 -11.99
N THR A 94 -11.61 -23.22 -12.23
CA THR A 94 -11.69 -24.69 -12.07
C THR A 94 -11.04 -25.21 -10.80
N HIS A 95 -10.14 -24.45 -10.18
CA HIS A 95 -9.58 -24.78 -8.87
C HIS A 95 -10.64 -24.67 -7.76
N SER A 96 -10.54 -25.49 -6.71
CA SER A 96 -11.47 -25.50 -5.56
C SER A 96 -11.62 -24.11 -4.91
N PHE A 97 -10.51 -23.42 -4.66
CA PHE A 97 -10.48 -22.05 -4.14
C PHE A 97 -10.91 -20.95 -5.12
N CYS A 98 -11.14 -21.24 -6.40
CA CYS A 98 -11.68 -20.22 -7.30
C CYS A 98 -13.12 -19.85 -6.96
N GLY A 99 -13.86 -20.71 -6.24
CA GLY A 99 -15.22 -20.45 -5.77
C GLY A 99 -15.32 -19.25 -4.81
N SER A 100 -14.31 -19.04 -3.98
CA SER A 100 -14.21 -17.95 -3.00
C SER A 100 -13.33 -16.78 -3.46
N CYS A 101 -12.92 -16.77 -4.74
CA CYS A 101 -12.05 -15.71 -5.26
C CYS A 101 -12.79 -14.36 -5.29
N PRO A 102 -12.31 -13.32 -4.56
CA PRO A 102 -13.02 -12.05 -4.44
C PRO A 102 -13.14 -11.33 -5.79
N ILE A 103 -12.09 -11.37 -6.60
CA ILE A 103 -12.08 -10.78 -7.97
C ILE A 103 -13.15 -11.46 -8.82
N ARG A 104 -13.23 -12.79 -8.77
CA ARG A 104 -14.16 -13.55 -9.59
C ARG A 104 -15.61 -13.33 -9.15
N THR A 105 -15.84 -13.22 -7.84
CA THR A 105 -17.14 -12.87 -7.26
C THR A 105 -17.58 -11.47 -7.68
N ALA A 106 -16.68 -10.47 -7.62
CA ALA A 106 -16.98 -9.10 -8.00
C ALA A 106 -17.33 -8.98 -9.49
N ILE A 107 -16.54 -9.58 -10.38
CA ILE A 107 -16.82 -9.60 -11.81
C ILE A 107 -18.16 -10.29 -12.10
N ARG A 108 -18.43 -11.44 -11.46
CA ARG A 108 -19.70 -12.16 -11.64
C ARG A 108 -20.89 -11.30 -11.25
N GLN A 109 -20.86 -10.73 -10.05
CA GLN A 109 -21.93 -9.86 -9.56
C GLN A 109 -22.11 -8.62 -10.45
N ALA A 110 -21.02 -8.08 -10.99
CA ALA A 110 -21.07 -6.94 -11.89
C ALA A 110 -21.75 -7.28 -13.23
N PHE A 111 -21.52 -8.46 -13.80
CA PHE A 111 -22.28 -8.95 -14.96
C PHE A 111 -23.74 -9.24 -14.61
N GLU A 112 -24.01 -10.00 -13.55
CA GLU A 112 -25.37 -10.36 -13.09
C GLU A 112 -26.24 -9.13 -12.82
N GLN A 113 -25.65 -8.07 -12.25
CA GLN A 113 -26.34 -6.83 -11.89
C GLN A 113 -26.18 -5.73 -12.94
N ARG A 114 -25.46 -5.98 -14.03
CA ARG A 114 -25.17 -5.01 -15.10
C ARG A 114 -24.65 -3.68 -14.58
N ARG A 115 -23.67 -3.74 -13.67
CA ARG A 115 -23.11 -2.57 -12.98
C ARG A 115 -21.59 -2.53 -13.00
N ASN A 116 -21.06 -1.36 -12.69
CA ASN A 116 -19.62 -1.17 -12.46
C ASN A 116 -19.26 -1.53 -11.01
N PHE A 117 -17.99 -1.85 -10.79
CA PHE A 117 -17.39 -1.89 -9.45
C PHE A 117 -16.04 -1.17 -9.50
N THR A 118 -15.68 -0.49 -8.41
CA THR A 118 -14.41 0.21 -8.29
C THR A 118 -13.72 -0.17 -6.99
N ASP A 119 -12.41 0.06 -6.93
CA ASP A 119 -11.62 0.02 -5.71
C ASP A 119 -11.68 -1.31 -4.94
N LEU A 120 -11.85 -2.43 -5.66
CA LEU A 120 -11.75 -3.75 -5.05
C LEU A 120 -10.28 -4.03 -4.72
N GLU A 121 -9.94 -3.94 -3.46
CA GLU A 121 -8.63 -4.37 -2.97
C GLU A 121 -8.58 -5.89 -2.82
N ALA A 122 -7.56 -6.52 -3.39
CA ALA A 122 -7.32 -7.94 -3.24
C ALA A 122 -5.83 -8.24 -3.24
N THR A 123 -5.42 -9.22 -2.43
CA THR A 123 -4.07 -9.80 -2.49
C THR A 123 -4.11 -11.01 -3.42
N LEU A 124 -3.33 -10.96 -4.49
CA LEU A 124 -3.20 -12.02 -5.47
C LEU A 124 -1.93 -12.81 -5.21
N SER A 125 -2.05 -14.14 -5.14
CA SER A 125 -0.90 -15.04 -5.24
C SER A 125 -0.60 -15.27 -6.72
N VAL A 126 0.49 -14.68 -7.20
CA VAL A 126 0.93 -14.70 -8.60
C VAL A 126 2.17 -15.56 -8.75
N VAL A 127 2.24 -16.36 -9.81
CA VAL A 127 3.43 -17.16 -10.12
C VAL A 127 4.33 -16.37 -11.08
N THR A 128 5.60 -16.25 -10.72
CA THR A 128 6.62 -15.55 -11.51
C THR A 128 7.20 -16.45 -12.62
N SER A 129 8.05 -15.87 -13.48
CA SER A 129 8.80 -16.63 -14.50
C SER A 129 9.65 -17.75 -13.91
N ASP A 130 10.09 -17.58 -12.66
CA ASP A 130 11.00 -18.50 -11.98
C ASP A 130 10.22 -19.57 -11.20
N ASN A 131 8.92 -19.69 -11.48
CA ASN A 131 7.98 -20.62 -10.85
C ASN A 131 7.84 -20.41 -9.33
N THR A 132 8.15 -19.21 -8.84
CA THR A 132 7.94 -18.83 -7.44
C THR A 132 6.61 -18.13 -7.28
N THR A 133 5.93 -18.34 -6.15
CA THR A 133 4.69 -17.61 -5.83
C THR A 133 5.03 -16.37 -5.03
N VAL A 134 4.56 -15.22 -5.49
CA VAL A 134 4.64 -13.93 -4.80
C VAL A 134 3.25 -13.39 -4.51
N GLU A 135 3.10 -12.71 -3.38
CA GLU A 135 1.89 -11.96 -3.07
C GLU A 135 1.98 -10.56 -3.69
N CYS A 136 0.91 -10.16 -4.37
CA CYS A 136 0.78 -8.87 -5.01
C CYS A 136 -0.53 -8.24 -4.53
N ASP A 137 -0.44 -7.07 -3.90
CA ASP A 137 -1.63 -6.30 -3.57
C ASP A 137 -2.06 -5.51 -4.79
N ALA A 138 -3.30 -5.72 -5.23
CA ALA A 138 -3.86 -5.00 -6.35
C ALA A 138 -5.19 -4.33 -6.01
N VAL A 139 -5.45 -3.24 -6.73
CA VAL A 139 -6.77 -2.60 -6.79
C VAL A 139 -7.37 -2.90 -8.16
N ILE A 140 -8.56 -3.50 -8.15
CA ILE A 140 -9.28 -3.92 -9.34
C ILE A 140 -10.55 -3.09 -9.47
N SER A 141 -10.80 -2.56 -10.67
CA SER A 141 -12.07 -1.91 -11.01
C SER A 141 -12.59 -2.49 -12.32
N GLY A 142 -13.91 -2.62 -12.45
CA GLY A 142 -14.58 -3.14 -13.63
C GLY A 142 -15.70 -2.21 -14.09
N SER A 143 -15.69 -1.87 -15.37
CA SER A 143 -16.76 -1.11 -16.02
C SER A 143 -17.51 -2.00 -17.00
N TYR A 144 -18.78 -2.28 -16.69
CA TYR A 144 -19.68 -3.05 -17.54
C TYR A 144 -20.21 -2.18 -18.68
N PHE A 145 -20.32 -2.76 -19.88
CA PHE A 145 -20.91 -2.10 -21.04
C PHE A 145 -21.36 -3.12 -22.08
N LEU A 146 -22.19 -2.66 -23.02
CA LEU A 146 -22.59 -3.45 -24.19
C LEU A 146 -21.74 -3.03 -25.40
N LEU A 147 -21.20 -4.01 -26.12
CA LEU A 147 -20.51 -3.80 -27.39
C LEU A 147 -21.17 -4.69 -28.43
N ASN A 148 -21.77 -4.09 -29.46
CA ASN A 148 -22.52 -4.83 -30.49
C ASN A 148 -23.58 -5.78 -29.89
N GLU A 149 -24.32 -5.33 -28.88
CA GLU A 149 -25.35 -6.11 -28.16
C GLU A 149 -24.81 -7.26 -27.28
N GLU A 150 -23.49 -7.45 -27.20
CA GLU A 150 -22.85 -8.44 -26.33
C GLU A 150 -22.37 -7.80 -25.00
N GLU A 151 -22.54 -8.53 -23.91
CA GLU A 151 -22.11 -8.11 -22.57
C GLU A 151 -20.59 -8.18 -22.43
N ASN A 152 -19.98 -7.04 -22.14
CA ASN A 152 -18.54 -6.89 -22.01
C ASN A 152 -18.18 -6.11 -20.75
N MET A 153 -16.94 -6.27 -20.31
CA MET A 153 -16.41 -5.50 -19.19
C MET A 153 -14.95 -5.10 -19.42
N VAL A 154 -14.63 -3.84 -19.14
CA VAL A 154 -13.23 -3.40 -19.03
C VAL A 154 -12.82 -3.49 -17.58
N ILE A 155 -11.77 -4.27 -17.29
CA ILE A 155 -11.15 -4.39 -15.98
C ILE A 155 -9.81 -3.68 -15.99
N THR A 156 -9.57 -2.89 -14.95
CA THR A 156 -8.27 -2.29 -14.65
C THR A 156 -7.68 -2.95 -13.41
N VAL A 157 -6.42 -3.37 -13.48
CA VAL A 157 -5.67 -3.95 -12.37
C VAL A 157 -4.45 -3.06 -12.10
N HIS A 158 -4.42 -2.45 -10.92
CA HIS A 158 -3.32 -1.63 -10.44
C HIS A 158 -2.55 -2.39 -9.37
N ASP A 159 -1.26 -2.62 -9.58
CA ASP A 159 -0.37 -3.10 -8.53
C ASP A 159 -0.10 -1.96 -7.53
N VAL A 160 -0.48 -2.16 -6.28
CA VAL A 160 -0.32 -1.21 -5.19
C VAL A 160 0.57 -1.76 -4.07
N THR A 161 1.26 -2.88 -4.30
CA THR A 161 2.10 -3.57 -3.30
C THR A 161 3.12 -2.62 -2.67
N ARG A 162 3.88 -1.91 -3.50
CA ARG A 162 4.89 -0.94 -3.01
C ARG A 162 4.27 0.20 -2.21
N ARG A 163 3.10 0.67 -2.64
CA ARG A 163 2.38 1.76 -1.95
C ARG A 163 1.94 1.29 -0.56
N LYS A 164 1.31 0.11 -0.47
CA LYS A 164 0.85 -0.46 0.80
C LYS A 164 2.01 -0.76 1.76
N GLN A 165 3.13 -1.28 1.24
CA GLN A 165 4.33 -1.51 2.04
C GLN A 165 4.85 -0.20 2.66
N ALA A 166 5.00 0.85 1.84
CA ALA A 166 5.44 2.16 2.33
C ALA A 166 4.46 2.78 3.34
N GLU A 167 3.15 2.67 3.10
CA GLU A 167 2.12 3.13 4.04
C GLU A 167 2.20 2.39 5.38
N ASN A 168 2.42 1.08 5.35
CA ASN A 168 2.55 0.27 6.56
C ASN A 168 3.84 0.57 7.33
N GLU A 169 4.98 0.72 6.64
CA GLU A 169 6.25 1.13 7.26
C GLU A 169 6.12 2.50 7.94
N LEU A 170 5.49 3.47 7.26
CA LEU A 170 5.24 4.79 7.82
C LEU A 170 4.34 4.72 9.05
N ARG A 171 3.27 3.92 8.99
CA ARG A 171 2.36 3.70 10.14
C ARG A 171 3.12 3.13 11.33
N LEU A 172 3.94 2.10 11.11
CA LEU A 172 4.72 1.47 12.19
C LEU A 172 5.77 2.43 12.77
N ALA A 173 6.44 3.21 11.94
CA ALA A 173 7.38 4.24 12.39
C ALA A 173 6.69 5.32 13.24
N LYS A 174 5.51 5.77 12.81
CA LYS A 174 4.67 6.72 13.55
C LYS A 174 4.25 6.15 14.90
N GLU A 175 3.72 4.92 14.93
CA GLU A 175 3.31 4.27 16.18
C GLU A 175 4.48 4.10 17.15
N LYS A 176 5.68 3.79 16.64
CA LYS A 176 6.90 3.72 17.46
C LYS A 176 7.27 5.08 18.04
N ALA A 177 7.20 6.14 17.25
CA ALA A 177 7.47 7.51 17.70
C ALA A 177 6.45 7.97 18.75
N GLU A 178 5.16 7.73 18.52
CA GLU A 178 4.08 8.07 19.47
C GLU A 178 4.24 7.31 20.79
N LYS A 179 4.56 6.01 20.75
CA LYS A 179 4.84 5.24 21.97
C LYS A 179 6.04 5.80 22.73
N ALA A 180 7.12 6.16 22.04
CA ALA A 180 8.28 6.76 22.67
C ALA A 180 7.94 8.11 23.32
N ASP A 181 7.15 8.95 22.65
CA ASP A 181 6.72 10.24 23.17
C ASP A 181 5.80 10.12 24.40
N ILE A 182 4.87 9.16 24.38
CA ILE A 182 4.02 8.83 25.54
C ILE A 182 4.89 8.34 26.71
N SER A 183 5.82 7.41 26.47
CA SER A 183 6.73 6.93 27.50
C SER A 183 7.60 8.05 28.07
N LYS A 184 8.09 8.96 27.23
CA LYS A 184 8.87 10.13 27.64
C LYS A 184 8.03 11.09 28.48
N SER A 185 6.80 11.37 28.06
CA SER A 185 5.88 12.23 28.80
C SER A 185 5.51 11.65 30.16
N ALA A 186 5.23 10.34 30.21
CA ALA A 186 4.96 9.62 31.46
C ALA A 186 6.18 9.62 32.39
N PHE A 187 7.38 9.41 31.85
CA PHE A 187 8.63 9.50 32.61
C PHE A 187 8.81 10.89 33.21
N LEU A 188 8.68 11.96 32.42
CA LEU A 188 8.82 13.34 32.90
C LEU A 188 7.77 13.71 33.96
N ALA A 189 6.53 13.25 33.80
CA ALA A 189 5.48 13.45 34.78
C ALA A 189 5.83 12.76 36.11
N ASN A 190 6.25 11.49 36.04
CA ASN A 190 6.64 10.72 37.21
C ASN A 190 7.85 11.36 37.92
N MET A 191 8.90 11.73 37.19
CA MET A 191 10.07 12.42 37.77
C MET A 191 9.67 13.74 38.43
N SER A 192 8.75 14.51 37.83
CA SER A 192 8.26 15.76 38.43
C SER A 192 7.54 15.52 39.76
N HIS A 193 6.80 14.41 39.88
CA HIS A 193 6.16 14.00 41.13
C HIS A 193 7.17 13.54 42.18
N GLU A 194 8.11 12.68 41.78
CA GLU A 194 9.15 12.13 42.67
C GLU A 194 10.14 13.21 43.16
N ILE A 195 10.35 14.29 42.40
CA ILE A 195 11.15 15.45 42.84
C ILE A 195 10.36 16.32 43.83
N ARG A 196 9.06 16.53 43.59
CA ARG A 196 8.24 17.45 44.39
C ARG A 196 8.07 16.98 45.83
N THR A 197 7.90 15.68 46.05
CA THR A 197 7.69 15.10 47.38
C THR A 197 8.85 15.40 48.36
N PRO A 198 10.11 15.05 48.08
CA PRO A 198 11.24 15.36 48.97
C PRO A 198 11.50 16.87 49.05
N LEU A 199 11.33 17.61 47.95
CA LEU A 199 11.50 19.07 47.97
C LEU A 199 10.51 19.75 48.94
N ASN A 200 9.24 19.36 48.88
CA ASN A 200 8.20 19.89 49.78
C ASN A 200 8.46 19.52 51.25
N ALA A 201 9.00 18.33 51.51
CA ALA A 201 9.41 17.94 52.85
C ALA A 201 10.56 18.82 53.35
N ILE A 202 11.60 19.03 52.52
CA ILE A 202 12.74 19.91 52.86
C ILE A 202 12.26 21.33 53.17
N THR A 203 11.44 21.94 52.31
CA THR A 203 10.96 23.32 52.53
C THR A 203 10.04 23.39 53.74
N GLY A 204 9.12 22.45 53.90
CA GLY A 204 8.18 22.44 55.03
C GLY A 204 8.88 22.28 56.38
N PHE A 205 9.84 21.34 56.49
CA PHE A 205 10.61 21.16 57.73
C PHE A 205 11.57 22.33 57.99
N ALA A 206 12.13 22.94 56.94
CA ALA A 206 12.96 24.14 57.09
C ALA A 206 12.17 25.35 57.61
N GLU A 207 10.91 25.52 57.16
CA GLU A 207 10.03 26.60 57.64
C GLU A 207 9.66 26.44 59.13
N VAL A 208 9.40 25.22 59.59
CA VAL A 208 9.05 24.97 61.01
C VAL A 208 10.27 24.84 61.92
N LEU A 209 11.48 24.64 61.36
CA LEU A 209 12.72 24.52 62.14
C LEU A 209 12.97 25.74 63.04
N GLY A 210 12.63 26.94 62.57
CA GLY A 210 12.76 28.17 63.36
C GLY A 210 11.76 28.28 64.52
N ASN A 211 10.68 27.50 64.50
CA ASN A 211 9.62 27.49 65.51
C ASN A 211 9.71 26.29 66.48
N ALA A 212 10.73 25.45 66.34
CA ALA A 212 10.95 24.28 67.20
C ALA A 212 11.35 24.72 68.62
N ASN A 213 10.69 24.14 69.63
CA ASN A 213 10.82 24.57 71.03
C ASN A 213 11.84 23.74 71.82
N THR A 214 12.17 22.55 71.35
CA THR A 214 13.16 21.65 71.97
C THR A 214 14.32 21.37 71.01
N GLU A 215 15.46 20.99 71.59
CA GLU A 215 16.62 20.61 70.80
C GLU A 215 16.41 19.26 70.10
N GLU A 216 15.62 18.38 70.72
CA GLU A 216 15.19 17.11 70.12
C GLU A 216 14.31 17.32 68.87
N GLU A 217 13.36 18.26 68.89
CA GLU A 217 12.53 18.60 67.72
C GLU A 217 13.38 19.16 66.57
N LYS A 218 14.34 20.04 66.88
CA LYS A 218 15.28 20.56 65.88
C LYS A 218 16.12 19.46 65.26
N ALA A 219 16.64 18.54 66.06
CA ALA A 219 17.43 17.42 65.57
C ALA A 219 16.61 16.52 64.62
N GLN A 220 15.36 16.22 64.97
CA GLN A 220 14.46 15.43 64.10
C GLN A 220 14.16 16.14 62.78
N TYR A 221 13.86 17.44 62.80
CA TYR A 221 13.61 18.21 61.58
C TYR A 221 14.86 18.30 60.69
N GLN A 222 16.04 18.50 61.28
CA GLN A 222 17.31 18.47 60.55
C GLN A 222 17.58 17.11 59.90
N GLU A 223 17.30 16.02 60.60
CA GLU A 223 17.46 14.66 60.07
C GLU A 223 16.52 14.40 58.88
N ILE A 224 15.25 14.82 58.98
CA ILE A 224 14.28 14.69 57.89
C ILE A 224 14.70 15.51 56.67
N ILE A 225 15.17 16.74 56.86
CA ILE A 225 15.69 17.58 55.78
C ILE A 225 16.86 16.88 55.09
N LYS A 226 17.84 16.39 55.87
CA LYS A 226 19.03 15.72 55.33
C LYS A 226 18.67 14.47 54.53
N MET A 227 17.82 13.61 55.08
CA MET A 227 17.38 12.39 54.40
C MET A 227 16.67 12.69 53.06
N ASN A 228 15.80 13.70 53.01
CA ASN A 228 15.12 14.07 51.77
C ASN A 228 16.07 14.73 50.75
N ALA A 229 17.08 15.46 51.22
CA ALA A 229 18.12 16.04 50.35
C ALA A 229 18.98 14.94 49.72
N ASP A 230 19.37 13.92 50.49
CA ASP A 230 20.13 12.77 50.01
C ASP A 230 19.30 11.96 48.99
N LEU A 231 18.01 11.73 49.26
CA LEU A 231 17.10 11.06 48.34
C LEU A 231 16.94 11.82 47.02
N LEU A 232 16.78 13.15 47.08
CA LEU A 232 16.66 13.99 45.90
C LEU A 232 17.95 13.95 45.05
N MET A 233 19.12 14.00 45.69
CA MET A 233 20.41 13.88 45.01
C MET A 233 20.56 12.53 44.30
N GLN A 234 20.14 11.44 44.93
CA GLN A 234 20.13 10.12 44.30
C GLN A 234 19.22 10.11 43.06
N LEU A 235 17.99 10.63 43.18
CA LEU A 235 17.04 10.67 42.08
C LEU A 235 17.57 11.49 40.89
N VAL A 236 18.23 12.62 41.15
CA VAL A 236 18.87 13.43 40.10
C VAL A 236 19.99 12.66 39.40
N ASN A 237 20.82 11.93 40.15
CA ASN A 237 21.88 11.11 39.57
C ASN A 237 21.31 9.98 38.70
N ASP A 238 20.25 9.31 39.16
CA ASP A 238 19.58 8.25 38.39
C ASP A 238 19.02 8.79 37.06
N ILE A 239 18.44 10.01 37.05
CA ILE A 239 17.97 10.68 35.83
C ILE A 239 19.13 11.03 34.88
N LEU A 240 20.25 11.52 35.42
CA LEU A 240 21.44 11.84 34.63
C LEU A 240 22.06 10.60 34.00
N ASP A 241 22.14 9.51 34.74
CA ASP A 241 22.67 8.24 34.22
C ASP A 241 21.74 7.66 33.16
N MET A 242 20.42 7.71 33.34
CA MET A 242 19.46 7.36 32.29
C MET A 242 19.65 8.21 31.03
N SER A 243 19.90 9.52 31.18
CA SER A 243 20.16 10.42 30.04
C SER A 243 21.45 10.07 29.30
N LYS A 244 22.51 9.64 30.01
CA LYS A 244 23.75 9.16 29.40
C LYS A 244 23.55 7.87 28.62
N ILE A 245 22.70 6.95 29.14
CA ILE A 245 22.31 5.72 28.45
C ILE A 245 21.59 6.04 27.14
N GLU A 246 20.58 6.92 27.17
CA GLU A 246 19.83 7.32 25.98
C GLU A 246 20.72 7.98 24.91
N ALA A 247 21.69 8.80 25.35
CA ALA A 247 22.65 9.44 24.44
C ALA A 247 23.75 8.48 23.94
N GLY A 248 23.81 7.24 24.44
CA GLY A 248 24.86 6.27 24.12
C GLY A 248 26.26 6.67 24.61
N THR A 249 26.33 7.53 25.64
CA THR A 249 27.58 8.11 26.18
C THR A 249 28.03 7.44 27.47
N LEU A 250 27.32 6.41 27.94
CA LEU A 250 27.68 5.71 29.16
C LEU A 250 28.91 4.82 28.91
N GLU A 251 30.00 5.11 29.61
CA GLU A 251 31.25 4.34 29.51
C GLU A 251 31.16 3.07 30.36
N PHE A 252 31.40 1.91 29.73
CA PHE A 252 31.46 0.64 30.44
C PHE A 252 32.89 0.34 30.87
N VAL A 253 33.10 0.17 32.18
CA VAL A 253 34.36 -0.33 32.71
C VAL A 253 34.24 -1.84 32.90
N GLN A 254 34.92 -2.62 32.06
CA GLN A 254 34.99 -4.07 32.23
C GLN A 254 36.10 -4.44 33.21
N THR A 255 35.76 -5.22 34.23
CA THR A 255 36.72 -5.76 35.20
C THR A 255 36.50 -7.25 35.37
N THR A 256 37.57 -8.03 35.43
CA THR A 256 37.52 -9.45 35.78
C THR A 256 37.11 -9.61 37.24
N VAL A 257 36.00 -10.32 37.45
CA VAL A 257 35.52 -10.74 38.77
C VAL A 257 35.53 -12.27 38.83
N ASP A 258 35.98 -12.81 39.96
CA ASP A 258 36.02 -14.26 40.18
C ASP A 258 34.60 -14.73 40.54
N VAL A 259 34.04 -15.59 39.69
CA VAL A 259 32.68 -16.12 39.86
C VAL A 259 32.84 -17.47 40.54
N ASN A 260 32.85 -17.42 41.88
CA ASN A 260 32.98 -18.58 42.77
C ASN A 260 31.94 -19.67 42.47
#